data_AF-A0A0L0DAM6-F1
#
_entry.id   AF-A0A0L0DAM6-F1
#
_cell.length_a   1.000
_cell.length_b   1.000
_cell.length_c   1.000
_cell.angle_alpha   90.00
_cell.angle_beta   90.00
_cell.angle_gamma   90.00
#
_symmetry.space_group_name_H-M   'P 1'
#
loop_
_entity.id
_entity.type
_entity.pdbx_description
1 polymer ?
#
loop_
_entity_poly.entity_id
_entity_poly.type
_entity_poly.pdbx_seq_one_letter_code
_entity_poly.pdbx_strand_id
1 'polypeptide(L)'
;MAVALSVLAPLLAAAPVVVPADDALRLALGGIDSSIGAQQASNTSSECDVCLALVDTFAARLLDNATRDDATRELDALCGKLLGELHRLCDDLAAALDGAIWGWANEASFATVICAEVKVCEYACCQPGGLPEQVHLSLQPLHNGSGAMGIRATWATLPPIDAAVIAWGLSPADLGSTVSATRYTHSSGGWKGWLYTGVMAHLPPGARVYYKVGAPGRFSPVFHFRVPGARSATARGMALLFIGDMGILHSAPTMAALADEVATGEWDALLFNGDISYMDGSLPLLDEYLRRMERVLAYLPAVYSPGNHDCPYKFEPYLKVFPFDGPGEPPLYYSLDLGFLHITVLATDYPNNDPIWPDGTFGFAPGTPQHAWIEADLASPAAAAAAWRFTLGHRPFLCSSTSNGDWADCFGHAPLYREWLEPAMHAAGVDLALQSHQHAYERSYPSLDGKLVSTSYASPNATVYIVNGAAGNIEGHAPTFVSPPLPFSAARNGTVYGYARMWLSAPDASPASLRFEFVAADSRAVIDSFVLTKLPSE
;
A
#
# COMPACT_ATOMS: atom_id res chain seq x y z
N MET A 1 25.51 21.54 -21.07
CA MET A 1 25.49 22.14 -19.71
C MET A 1 25.61 23.65 -19.70
N ALA A 2 26.76 24.28 -19.99
CA ALA A 2 26.94 25.73 -19.82
C ALA A 2 26.00 26.60 -20.67
N VAL A 3 25.65 26.15 -21.89
CA VAL A 3 24.72 26.87 -22.77
C VAL A 3 23.26 26.70 -22.34
N ALA A 4 22.84 25.51 -21.89
CA ALA A 4 21.48 25.24 -21.42
C ALA A 4 21.15 25.99 -20.10
N LEU A 5 22.08 25.98 -19.12
CA LEU A 5 21.93 26.78 -17.89
C LEU A 5 21.94 28.29 -18.17
N SER A 6 22.68 28.76 -19.20
CA SER A 6 22.71 30.18 -19.56
C SER A 6 21.41 30.70 -20.19
N VAL A 7 20.58 29.81 -20.75
CA VAL A 7 19.25 30.14 -21.31
C VAL A 7 18.17 30.12 -20.22
N LEU A 8 18.31 29.27 -19.19
CA LEU A 8 17.39 29.20 -18.04
C LEU A 8 17.64 30.29 -16.99
N ALA A 9 18.87 30.76 -16.82
CA ALA A 9 19.22 31.77 -15.80
C ALA A 9 18.43 33.11 -15.93
N PRO A 10 18.17 33.67 -17.12
CA PRO A 10 17.32 34.86 -17.27
C PRO A 10 15.83 34.61 -16.99
N LEU A 11 15.34 33.39 -17.23
CA LEU A 11 13.97 32.98 -16.94
C LEU A 11 13.70 32.82 -15.44
N LEU A 12 14.74 32.45 -14.66
CA LEU A 12 14.75 32.40 -13.19
C LEU A 12 14.88 33.79 -12.56
N ALA A 13 15.58 34.72 -13.21
CA ALA A 13 15.86 36.06 -12.68
C ALA A 13 14.74 37.10 -12.90
N ALA A 14 13.71 36.79 -13.70
CA ALA A 14 12.68 37.74 -14.12
C ALA A 14 11.50 37.91 -13.13
N ALA A 15 11.49 37.20 -11.99
CA ALA A 15 10.42 37.33 -11.00
C ALA A 15 10.98 37.82 -9.64
N PRO A 16 10.65 39.04 -9.19
CA PRO A 16 10.80 39.37 -7.78
C PRO A 16 9.63 38.72 -7.05
N VAL A 17 9.79 37.47 -6.63
CA VAL A 17 8.88 36.89 -5.63
C VAL A 17 9.33 37.45 -4.29
N VAL A 18 8.57 38.41 -3.75
CA VAL A 18 8.61 38.71 -2.33
C VAL A 18 7.99 37.50 -1.64
N VAL A 19 8.84 36.56 -1.24
CA VAL A 19 8.47 35.49 -0.31
C VAL A 19 8.23 36.18 1.05
N PRO A 20 7.02 36.15 1.63
CA PRO A 20 6.84 36.58 3.01
C PRO A 20 7.79 35.77 3.90
N ALA A 21 8.47 36.42 4.84
CA ALA A 21 9.56 35.83 5.62
C ALA A 21 9.17 34.64 6.54
N ASP A 22 7.96 34.09 6.42
CA ASP A 22 7.50 32.88 7.11
C ASP A 22 7.60 31.59 6.27
N ASP A 23 7.83 31.67 4.96
CA ASP A 23 7.94 30.47 4.08
C ASP A 23 9.37 29.93 3.91
N ALA A 24 10.35 30.55 4.57
CA ALA A 24 11.67 29.93 4.81
C ALA A 24 11.56 28.63 5.65
N LEU A 25 10.37 28.34 6.20
CA LEU A 25 10.04 27.11 6.91
C LEU A 25 9.78 25.91 5.97
N ARG A 26 9.55 26.11 4.66
CA ARG A 26 9.43 24.99 3.69
C ARG A 26 10.79 24.43 3.24
N LEU A 27 11.88 25.20 3.36
CA LEU A 27 13.25 24.66 3.31
C LEU A 27 13.73 24.09 4.66
N ALA A 28 12.88 24.13 5.69
CA ALA A 28 13.11 23.53 7.00
C ALA A 28 12.29 22.23 7.20
N LEU A 29 11.87 21.56 6.13
CA LEU A 29 11.48 20.14 6.18
C LEU A 29 12.73 19.26 6.27
N GLY A 30 13.40 19.32 7.42
CA GLY A 30 14.42 18.37 7.84
C GLY A 30 13.80 17.00 8.12
N GLY A 31 13.46 16.27 7.06
CA GLY A 31 12.91 14.92 7.15
C GLY A 31 12.90 14.16 5.81
N ILE A 32 12.92 14.87 4.68
CA ILE A 32 13.24 14.27 3.38
C ILE A 32 14.76 14.29 3.28
N ASP A 33 15.38 13.13 3.48
CA ASP A 33 16.79 12.97 3.16
C ASP A 33 16.98 13.41 1.70
N SER A 34 17.89 14.37 1.47
CA SER A 34 18.35 14.77 0.15
C SER A 34 18.82 13.58 -0.71
N SER A 35 18.96 12.39 -0.11
CA SER A 35 19.21 11.11 -0.77
C SER A 35 18.05 10.54 -1.60
N ILE A 36 16.79 10.95 -1.40
CA ILE A 36 15.67 10.50 -2.26
C ILE A 36 15.84 11.03 -3.69
N GLY A 37 16.46 12.22 -3.84
CA GLY A 37 16.93 12.74 -5.13
C GLY A 37 18.36 12.30 -5.52
N ALA A 38 19.05 11.52 -4.69
CA ALA A 38 20.44 11.09 -4.92
C ALA A 38 20.60 9.59 -5.20
N GLN A 39 19.49 8.87 -5.44
CA GLN A 39 19.60 7.61 -6.17
C GLN A 39 19.95 7.95 -7.61
N GLN A 40 21.22 7.75 -7.94
CA GLN A 40 21.82 8.05 -9.23
C GLN A 40 20.91 7.56 -10.36
N ALA A 41 20.30 8.51 -11.09
CA ALA A 41 19.84 8.24 -12.44
C ALA A 41 20.99 7.53 -13.15
N SER A 42 20.75 6.30 -13.61
CA SER A 42 21.79 5.45 -14.21
C SER A 42 22.33 6.01 -15.53
N ASN A 43 21.72 7.10 -16.02
CA ASN A 43 22.25 8.06 -16.97
C ASN A 43 21.34 9.30 -16.87
N THR A 44 21.76 10.39 -16.22
CA THR A 44 21.12 11.68 -16.52
C THR A 44 21.57 12.05 -17.93
N SER A 45 20.75 11.72 -18.93
CA SER A 45 20.88 12.40 -20.23
C SER A 45 20.76 13.91 -19.96
N SER A 46 21.44 14.73 -20.74
CA SER A 46 21.27 16.19 -20.63
C SER A 46 19.81 16.63 -20.85
N GLU A 47 18.98 15.76 -21.41
CA GLU A 47 17.54 15.93 -21.64
C GLU A 47 16.73 15.68 -20.37
N CYS A 48 17.08 14.68 -19.55
CA CYS A 48 16.43 14.45 -18.25
C CYS A 48 16.64 15.65 -17.30
N ASP A 49 17.88 16.14 -17.16
CA ASP A 49 18.19 17.30 -16.30
C ASP A 49 17.41 18.55 -16.74
N VAL A 50 17.30 18.75 -18.05
CA VAL A 50 16.52 19.83 -18.64
C VAL A 50 15.04 19.65 -18.36
N CYS A 51 14.51 18.44 -18.53
CA CYS A 51 13.11 18.14 -18.28
C CYS A 51 12.74 18.43 -16.81
N LEU A 52 13.52 17.91 -15.87
CA LEU A 52 13.29 18.13 -14.44
C LEU A 52 13.28 19.63 -14.13
N ALA A 53 14.27 20.39 -14.64
CA ALA A 53 14.32 21.83 -14.45
C ALA A 53 13.12 22.58 -15.08
N LEU A 54 12.62 22.14 -16.24
CA LEU A 54 11.44 22.72 -16.88
C LEU A 54 10.17 22.45 -16.06
N VAL A 55 9.98 21.22 -15.60
CA VAL A 55 8.79 20.85 -14.81
C VAL A 55 8.83 21.52 -13.43
N ASP A 56 9.99 21.59 -12.77
CA ASP A 56 10.13 22.33 -11.50
C ASP A 56 9.83 23.83 -11.68
N THR A 57 10.30 24.42 -12.79
CA THR A 57 10.02 25.83 -13.10
C THR A 57 8.53 26.06 -13.36
N PHE A 58 7.86 25.10 -14.00
CA PHE A 58 6.43 25.13 -14.25
C PHE A 58 5.63 24.97 -12.95
N ALA A 59 5.95 23.96 -12.13
CA ALA A 59 5.33 23.72 -10.83
C ALA A 59 5.46 24.92 -9.89
N ALA A 60 6.63 25.58 -9.85
CA ALA A 60 6.84 26.78 -9.06
C ALA A 60 6.03 28.01 -9.54
N ARG A 61 5.51 27.99 -10.77
CA ARG A 61 4.68 29.06 -11.35
C ARG A 61 3.18 28.75 -11.27
N LEU A 62 2.82 27.49 -11.05
CA LEU A 62 1.45 27.11 -10.76
C LEU A 62 1.06 27.63 -9.38
N LEU A 63 -0.09 28.29 -9.30
CA LEU A 63 -0.69 28.72 -8.04
C LEU A 63 -1.45 27.54 -7.41
N ASP A 64 -1.55 27.50 -6.08
CA ASP A 64 -2.29 26.49 -5.28
C ASP A 64 -3.78 26.31 -5.67
N ASN A 65 -4.29 27.13 -6.60
CA ASN A 65 -5.67 27.08 -7.10
C ASN A 65 -5.75 27.31 -8.62
N ALA A 66 -4.68 26.99 -9.35
CA ALA A 66 -4.66 27.07 -10.81
C ALA A 66 -5.72 26.12 -11.40
N THR A 67 -6.45 26.57 -12.41
CA THR A 67 -7.33 25.70 -13.21
C THR A 67 -6.52 25.01 -14.30
N ARG A 68 -7.09 23.95 -14.91
CA ARG A 68 -6.47 23.30 -16.08
C ARG A 68 -6.05 24.28 -17.16
N ASP A 69 -6.92 25.23 -17.46
CA ASP A 69 -6.64 26.27 -18.46
C ASP A 69 -5.52 27.23 -18.02
N ASP A 70 -5.34 27.47 -16.71
CA ASP A 70 -4.22 28.25 -16.18
C ASP A 70 -2.88 27.53 -16.38
N ALA A 71 -2.82 26.23 -16.09
CA ALA A 71 -1.63 25.42 -16.37
C ALA A 71 -1.27 25.39 -17.84
N THR A 72 -2.26 25.11 -18.71
CA THR A 72 -2.01 25.02 -20.14
C THR A 72 -1.44 26.34 -20.67
N ARG A 73 -1.99 27.49 -20.23
CA ARG A 73 -1.46 28.81 -20.60
C ARG A 73 -0.04 29.06 -20.10
N GLU A 74 0.27 28.73 -18.85
CA GLU A 74 1.61 28.91 -18.30
C GLU A 74 2.63 28.01 -19.00
N LEU A 75 2.23 26.79 -19.33
CA LEU A 75 3.07 25.84 -20.03
C LEU A 75 3.33 26.27 -21.47
N ASP A 76 2.31 26.68 -22.22
CA ASP A 76 2.45 27.25 -23.56
C ASP A 76 3.38 28.48 -23.56
N ALA A 77 3.26 29.34 -22.53
CA ALA A 77 4.11 30.52 -22.37
C ALA A 77 5.57 30.16 -22.01
N LEU A 78 5.80 29.06 -21.30
CA LEU A 78 7.12 28.51 -21.00
C LEU A 78 7.73 27.89 -22.27
N CYS A 79 6.97 27.04 -22.97
CA CYS A 79 7.39 26.34 -24.17
C CYS A 79 7.69 27.29 -25.33
N GLY A 80 6.90 28.35 -25.51
CA GLY A 80 7.11 29.38 -26.54
C GLY A 80 8.40 30.20 -26.37
N LYS A 81 9.08 30.12 -25.22
CA LYS A 81 10.38 30.76 -24.97
C LYS A 81 11.58 29.84 -25.25
N LEU A 82 11.33 28.56 -25.48
CA LEU A 82 12.35 27.56 -25.79
C LEU A 82 12.52 27.43 -27.31
N LEU A 83 13.68 26.96 -27.76
CA LEU A 83 14.01 26.80 -29.18
C LEU A 83 14.57 25.40 -29.45
N GLY A 84 14.34 24.88 -30.66
CA GLY A 84 14.92 23.62 -31.12
C GLY A 84 14.39 22.40 -30.36
N GLU A 85 15.27 21.52 -29.91
CA GLU A 85 14.93 20.28 -29.20
C GLU A 85 14.27 20.55 -27.84
N LEU A 86 14.60 21.67 -27.19
CA LEU A 86 13.98 22.10 -25.93
C LEU A 86 12.51 22.49 -26.10
N HIS A 87 12.14 23.05 -27.26
CA HIS A 87 10.76 23.39 -27.57
C HIS A 87 9.93 22.12 -27.76
N ARG A 88 10.45 21.14 -28.53
CA ARG A 88 9.77 19.85 -28.72
C ARG A 88 9.57 19.09 -27.42
N LEU A 89 10.60 19.02 -26.56
CA LEU A 89 10.48 18.41 -25.24
C LEU A 89 9.37 19.09 -24.43
N CYS A 90 9.26 20.41 -24.50
CA CYS A 90 8.23 21.15 -23.80
C CYS A 90 6.82 20.90 -24.38
N ASP A 91 6.69 20.76 -25.70
CA ASP A 91 5.43 20.37 -26.34
C ASP A 91 5.00 18.94 -25.92
N ASP A 92 5.94 18.00 -25.84
CA ASP A 92 5.68 16.64 -25.35
C ASP A 92 5.26 16.65 -23.87
N LEU A 93 5.89 17.50 -23.06
CA LEU A 93 5.48 17.75 -21.67
C LEU A 93 4.07 18.33 -21.59
N ALA A 94 3.73 19.26 -22.48
CA ALA A 94 2.39 19.84 -22.56
C ALA A 94 1.31 18.83 -22.94
N ALA A 95 1.61 17.94 -23.88
CA ALA A 95 0.72 16.84 -24.21
C ALA A 95 0.53 15.86 -23.05
N ALA A 96 1.60 15.53 -22.31
CA ALA A 96 1.52 14.68 -21.12
C ALA A 96 0.69 15.31 -19.99
N LEU A 97 0.84 16.63 -19.80
CA LEU A 97 0.15 17.42 -18.78
C LEU A 97 -1.32 17.71 -19.11
N ASP A 98 -1.67 17.85 -20.40
CA ASP A 98 -3.07 17.96 -20.86
C ASP A 98 -3.81 16.60 -20.76
N GLY A 99 -3.06 15.50 -20.57
CA GLY A 99 -3.59 14.17 -20.30
C GLY A 99 -3.92 13.89 -18.82
N ALA A 100 -3.58 12.67 -18.38
CA ALA A 100 -4.03 12.06 -17.13
C ALA A 100 -3.37 12.59 -15.84
N ILE A 101 -2.65 13.71 -15.87
CA ILE A 101 -1.66 14.05 -14.81
C ILE A 101 -1.95 15.38 -14.11
N TRP A 102 -3.06 16.04 -14.42
CA TRP A 102 -3.46 17.25 -13.70
C TRP A 102 -3.75 16.99 -12.21
N GLY A 103 -4.25 15.80 -11.88
CA GLY A 103 -4.51 15.41 -10.48
C GLY A 103 -3.25 15.32 -9.62
N TRP A 104 -2.06 15.15 -10.23
CA TRP A 104 -0.79 14.90 -9.54
C TRP A 104 0.12 16.13 -9.50
N ALA A 105 -0.33 17.28 -10.04
CA ALA A 105 0.46 18.51 -10.12
C ALA A 105 0.94 19.07 -8.77
N ASN A 106 0.35 18.60 -7.68
CA ASN A 106 0.66 19.03 -6.31
C ASN A 106 1.50 18.01 -5.52
N GLU A 107 1.93 16.91 -6.14
CA GLU A 107 2.67 15.85 -5.46
C GLU A 107 4.19 16.07 -5.53
N ALA A 108 4.90 15.67 -4.47
CA ALA A 108 6.34 15.84 -4.32
C ALA A 108 7.20 15.17 -5.41
N SER A 109 6.58 14.32 -6.23
CA SER A 109 7.17 13.52 -7.30
C SER A 109 6.81 13.98 -8.72
N PHE A 110 6.03 15.05 -8.87
CA PHE A 110 5.46 15.46 -10.15
C PHE A 110 6.48 15.58 -11.29
N ALA A 111 7.61 16.25 -11.06
CA ALA A 111 8.66 16.41 -12.08
C ALA A 111 9.25 15.06 -12.53
N THR A 112 9.55 14.20 -11.56
CA THR A 112 10.12 12.87 -11.80
C THR A 112 9.19 12.01 -12.65
N VAL A 113 7.89 12.00 -12.31
CA VAL A 113 6.85 11.21 -13.02
C VAL A 113 6.66 11.71 -14.44
N ILE A 114 6.46 13.01 -14.61
CA ILE A 114 6.24 13.64 -15.92
C ILE A 114 7.43 13.40 -16.86
N CYS A 115 8.67 13.56 -16.36
CA CYS A 115 9.86 13.34 -17.17
C CYS A 115 10.10 11.86 -17.50
N ALA A 116 9.58 10.95 -16.70
CA ALA A 116 9.56 9.52 -17.04
C ALA A 116 8.49 9.18 -18.08
N GLU A 117 7.35 9.87 -18.04
CA GLU A 117 6.26 9.68 -19.01
C GLU A 117 6.67 10.07 -20.42
N VAL A 118 7.34 11.21 -20.57
CA VAL A 118 7.89 11.63 -21.88
C VAL A 118 9.20 10.91 -22.25
N LYS A 119 9.56 9.85 -21.51
CA LYS A 119 10.66 8.92 -21.79
C LYS A 119 12.06 9.54 -21.85
N VAL A 120 12.25 10.68 -21.18
CA VAL A 120 13.57 11.34 -21.11
C VAL A 120 14.35 10.98 -19.85
N CYS A 121 13.65 10.63 -18.76
CA CYS A 121 14.27 10.17 -17.52
C CYS A 121 14.12 8.66 -17.33
N GLU A 122 15.18 8.04 -16.84
CA GLU A 122 15.22 6.64 -16.40
C GLU A 122 15.76 6.57 -14.97
N TYR A 123 15.19 5.67 -14.16
CA TYR A 123 15.54 5.54 -12.74
C TYR A 123 15.95 4.12 -12.41
N ALA A 124 17.15 3.98 -11.84
CA ALA A 124 17.63 2.70 -11.37
C ALA A 124 16.85 2.28 -10.12
N CYS A 125 16.24 1.10 -10.14
CA CYS A 125 15.51 0.56 -8.99
C CYS A 125 16.37 0.43 -7.74
N CYS A 126 17.65 0.16 -7.97
CA CYS A 126 18.49 -0.53 -7.01
C CYS A 126 19.93 -0.05 -7.09
N GLN A 127 20.71 -0.35 -6.06
CA GLN A 127 22.11 0.02 -6.01
C GLN A 127 22.93 -0.67 -7.13
N PRO A 128 23.92 0.03 -7.73
CA PRO A 128 24.70 -0.49 -8.87
C PRO A 128 25.48 -1.79 -8.58
N GLY A 129 25.76 -2.07 -7.30
CA GLY A 129 26.49 -3.28 -6.88
C GLY A 129 25.77 -4.60 -7.21
N GLY A 130 24.50 -4.55 -7.58
CA GLY A 130 23.73 -5.71 -8.04
C GLY A 130 23.48 -6.76 -6.97
N LEU A 131 23.63 -6.42 -5.68
CA LEU A 131 23.11 -7.29 -4.63
C LEU A 131 21.57 -7.20 -4.61
N PRO A 132 20.88 -8.29 -4.28
CA PRO A 132 19.45 -8.24 -4.00
C PRO A 132 19.13 -7.24 -2.89
N GLU A 133 18.11 -6.43 -3.11
CA GLU A 133 17.50 -5.51 -2.14
C GLU A 133 15.97 -5.54 -2.29
N GLN A 134 15.27 -4.77 -1.46
CA GLN A 134 13.82 -4.67 -1.46
C GLN A 134 13.14 -6.03 -1.21
N VAL A 135 13.79 -6.90 -0.44
CA VAL A 135 13.29 -8.24 -0.13
C VAL A 135 12.05 -8.12 0.73
N HIS A 136 10.96 -8.73 0.27
CA HIS A 136 9.72 -8.77 1.01
C HIS A 136 8.96 -10.08 0.78
N LEU A 137 8.11 -10.41 1.75
CA LEU A 137 7.37 -11.66 1.79
C LEU A 137 5.86 -11.42 1.61
N SER A 138 5.20 -12.32 0.88
CA SER A 138 3.74 -12.40 0.84
C SER A 138 3.23 -13.81 1.08
N LEU A 139 2.07 -13.91 1.74
CA LEU A 139 1.33 -15.16 1.88
C LEU A 139 0.74 -15.58 0.53
N GLN A 140 0.83 -16.86 0.19
CA GLN A 140 0.27 -17.41 -1.05
C GLN A 140 -0.48 -18.72 -0.80
N PRO A 141 -1.78 -18.79 -1.09
CA PRO A 141 -2.48 -20.07 -1.20
C PRO A 141 -1.82 -20.95 -2.26
N LEU A 142 -1.51 -22.20 -1.93
CA LEU A 142 -1.04 -23.15 -2.92
C LEU A 142 -2.24 -23.76 -3.65
N HIS A 143 -2.41 -23.39 -4.92
CA HIS A 143 -3.47 -23.88 -5.82
C HIS A 143 -3.27 -25.34 -6.29
N ASN A 144 -2.86 -26.22 -5.38
CA ASN A 144 -2.64 -27.65 -5.62
C ASN A 144 -3.67 -28.55 -4.91
N GLY A 145 -4.75 -27.96 -4.40
CA GLY A 145 -5.81 -28.66 -3.69
C GLY A 145 -5.46 -29.10 -2.26
N SER A 146 -4.27 -28.80 -1.75
CA SER A 146 -3.85 -29.17 -0.38
C SER A 146 -4.33 -28.20 0.70
N GLY A 147 -4.79 -26.99 0.32
CA GLY A 147 -5.09 -25.91 1.26
C GLY A 147 -3.86 -25.38 2.01
N ALA A 148 -2.65 -25.78 1.62
CA ALA A 148 -1.42 -25.33 2.26
C ALA A 148 -1.05 -23.91 1.81
N MET A 149 -0.46 -23.15 2.73
CA MET A 149 0.09 -21.82 2.46
C MET A 149 1.57 -21.92 2.09
N GLY A 150 1.93 -21.30 0.97
CA GLY A 150 3.30 -20.97 0.60
C GLY A 150 3.66 -19.56 1.03
N ILE A 151 4.96 -19.30 1.05
CA ILE A 151 5.51 -17.96 1.31
C ILE A 151 6.29 -17.54 0.08
N ARG A 152 5.85 -16.46 -0.56
CA ARG A 152 6.54 -15.87 -1.70
C ARG A 152 7.58 -14.89 -1.21
N ALA A 153 8.79 -14.98 -1.75
CA ALA A 153 9.77 -13.91 -1.61
C ALA A 153 9.89 -13.18 -2.95
N THR A 154 9.85 -11.85 -2.89
CA THR A 154 10.10 -10.96 -4.02
C THR A 154 11.27 -10.05 -3.69
N TRP A 155 12.11 -9.74 -4.69
CA TRP A 155 13.24 -8.82 -4.55
C TRP A 155 13.62 -8.18 -5.88
N ALA A 156 14.46 -7.15 -5.82
CA ALA A 156 14.92 -6.41 -6.98
C ALA A 156 16.46 -6.42 -7.11
N THR A 157 16.95 -6.27 -8.35
CA THR A 157 18.36 -6.00 -8.64
C THR A 157 18.48 -5.08 -9.85
N LEU A 158 19.49 -4.21 -9.89
CA LEU A 158 19.74 -3.36 -11.07
C LEU A 158 20.29 -4.16 -12.26
N PRO A 159 21.49 -4.78 -12.21
CA PRO A 159 21.91 -5.72 -13.25
C PRO A 159 21.22 -7.08 -13.06
N PRO A 160 20.81 -7.75 -14.15
CA PRO A 160 20.13 -9.03 -14.05
C PRO A 160 21.00 -10.09 -13.37
N ILE A 161 20.31 -11.06 -12.79
CA ILE A 161 20.84 -12.31 -12.28
C ILE A 161 20.25 -13.42 -13.16
N ASP A 162 21.14 -14.28 -13.67
CA ASP A 162 20.74 -15.52 -14.32
C ASP A 162 20.63 -16.64 -13.28
N ALA A 163 19.66 -17.52 -13.44
CA ALA A 163 19.39 -18.62 -12.51
C ALA A 163 19.21 -18.15 -11.05
N ALA A 164 18.45 -17.08 -10.85
CA ALA A 164 18.13 -16.56 -9.53
C ALA A 164 17.30 -17.58 -8.72
N VAL A 165 17.63 -17.75 -7.45
CA VAL A 165 17.01 -18.72 -6.55
C VAL A 165 16.71 -18.13 -5.18
N ILE A 166 15.79 -18.77 -4.48
CA ILE A 166 15.62 -18.67 -3.03
C ILE A 166 16.27 -19.91 -2.43
N ALA A 167 17.33 -19.73 -1.64
CA ALA A 167 17.91 -20.82 -0.85
C ALA A 167 17.38 -20.74 0.58
N TRP A 168 16.81 -21.82 1.09
CA TRP A 168 16.14 -21.83 2.39
C TRP A 168 16.35 -23.14 3.17
N GLY A 169 16.12 -23.08 4.48
CA GLY A 169 16.23 -24.22 5.38
C GLY A 169 15.72 -23.91 6.79
N LEU A 170 15.78 -24.89 7.68
CA LEU A 170 15.35 -24.76 9.08
C LEU A 170 16.48 -24.32 10.03
N SER A 171 17.67 -24.08 9.48
CA SER A 171 18.85 -23.59 10.20
C SER A 171 19.54 -22.51 9.37
N PRO A 172 20.07 -21.44 9.98
CA PRO A 172 20.80 -20.40 9.24
C PRO A 172 22.11 -20.92 8.62
N ALA A 173 22.65 -22.02 9.14
CA ALA A 173 23.88 -22.64 8.64
C ALA A 173 23.64 -23.63 7.48
N ASP A 174 22.40 -24.07 7.28
CA ASP A 174 22.05 -25.10 6.29
C ASP A 174 20.78 -24.69 5.52
N LEU A 175 21.01 -24.06 4.37
CA LEU A 175 19.99 -23.62 3.42
C LEU A 175 19.93 -24.57 2.21
N GLY A 176 19.84 -25.88 2.49
CA GLY A 176 19.95 -26.94 1.49
C GLY A 176 18.79 -27.06 0.50
N SER A 177 17.67 -26.36 0.71
CA SER A 177 16.55 -26.33 -0.24
C SER A 177 16.63 -25.10 -1.14
N THR A 178 16.29 -25.26 -2.42
CA THR A 178 16.30 -24.16 -3.39
C THR A 178 15.01 -24.10 -4.19
N VAL A 179 14.51 -22.89 -4.43
CA VAL A 179 13.39 -22.59 -5.33
C VAL A 179 13.90 -21.68 -6.43
N SER A 180 13.67 -22.05 -7.70
CA SER A 180 13.96 -21.17 -8.83
C SER A 180 13.02 -19.98 -8.83
N ALA A 181 13.54 -18.79 -9.08
CA ALA A 181 12.72 -17.58 -9.17
C ALA A 181 12.39 -17.23 -10.61
N THR A 182 11.18 -16.75 -10.82
CA THR A 182 10.74 -16.15 -12.06
C THR A 182 11.25 -14.72 -12.11
N ARG A 183 11.89 -14.35 -13.23
CA ARG A 183 12.42 -13.00 -13.49
C ARG A 183 11.47 -12.22 -14.39
N TYR A 184 11.24 -10.95 -14.08
CA TYR A 184 10.50 -10.02 -14.92
C TYR A 184 11.03 -8.59 -14.76
N THR A 185 10.54 -7.70 -15.62
CA THR A 185 10.83 -6.26 -15.61
C THR A 185 9.59 -5.53 -16.11
N HIS A 186 9.53 -4.22 -15.90
CA HIS A 186 8.55 -3.32 -16.51
C HIS A 186 9.26 -1.99 -16.82
N SER A 187 8.66 -1.15 -17.64
CA SER A 187 9.22 0.15 -18.03
C SER A 187 8.27 1.32 -17.77
N SER A 188 7.22 1.08 -16.98
CA SER A 188 6.37 2.13 -16.41
C SER A 188 7.25 3.11 -15.64
N GLY A 189 6.91 4.41 -15.64
CA GLY A 189 7.64 5.43 -14.88
C GLY A 189 9.15 5.50 -15.10
N GLY A 190 9.67 5.07 -16.26
CA GLY A 190 11.11 5.08 -16.56
C GLY A 190 11.95 4.12 -15.70
N TRP A 191 11.31 3.19 -14.99
CA TRP A 191 11.99 2.29 -14.07
C TRP A 191 12.91 1.31 -14.77
N LYS A 192 14.10 1.10 -14.19
CA LYS A 192 15.14 0.19 -14.66
C LYS A 192 15.54 -0.75 -13.56
N GLY A 193 15.23 -2.02 -13.78
CA GLY A 193 15.64 -3.08 -12.89
C GLY A 193 15.10 -4.43 -13.32
N TRP A 194 15.36 -5.40 -12.46
CA TRP A 194 14.83 -6.75 -12.57
C TRP A 194 14.21 -7.14 -11.25
N LEU A 195 12.97 -7.62 -11.33
CA LEU A 195 12.25 -8.19 -10.20
C LEU A 195 12.29 -9.71 -10.32
N TYR A 196 12.35 -10.36 -9.16
CA TYR A 196 12.38 -11.81 -9.06
C TYR A 196 11.37 -12.23 -8.01
N THR A 197 10.68 -13.32 -8.28
CA THR A 197 9.72 -13.87 -7.34
C THR A 197 9.77 -15.39 -7.32
N GLY A 198 9.56 -15.99 -6.16
CA GLY A 198 9.50 -17.44 -6.02
C GLY A 198 8.72 -17.83 -4.76
N VAL A 199 8.04 -18.98 -4.82
CA VAL A 199 7.19 -19.47 -3.73
C VAL A 199 7.87 -20.64 -3.02
N MET A 200 8.20 -20.44 -1.75
CA MET A 200 8.59 -21.51 -0.85
C MET A 200 7.32 -22.28 -0.42
N ALA A 201 7.20 -23.52 -0.89
CA ALA A 201 6.06 -24.40 -0.63
C ALA A 201 6.41 -25.50 0.40
N HIS A 202 5.39 -26.22 0.88
CA HIS A 202 5.53 -27.35 1.81
C HIS A 202 6.28 -27.01 3.10
N LEU A 203 6.10 -25.78 3.59
CA LEU A 203 6.75 -25.28 4.78
C LEU A 203 6.11 -25.88 6.05
N PRO A 204 6.90 -26.35 7.03
CA PRO A 204 6.33 -26.89 8.26
C PRO A 204 5.61 -25.80 9.07
N PRO A 205 4.32 -25.96 9.39
CA PRO A 205 3.56 -24.99 10.18
C PRO A 205 4.24 -24.60 11.50
N GLY A 206 4.36 -23.30 11.76
CA GLY A 206 4.94 -22.75 12.98
C GLY A 206 6.47 -22.83 13.08
N ALA A 207 7.14 -23.44 12.09
CA ALA A 207 8.60 -23.48 12.06
C ALA A 207 9.20 -22.10 11.74
N ARG A 208 10.42 -21.88 12.21
CA ARG A 208 11.25 -20.76 11.76
C ARG A 208 12.04 -21.21 10.54
N VAL A 209 11.87 -20.50 9.43
CA VAL A 209 12.55 -20.76 8.16
C VAL A 209 13.56 -19.64 7.94
N TYR A 210 14.79 -20.02 7.59
CA TYR A 210 15.86 -19.12 7.21
C TYR A 210 15.99 -19.16 5.69
N TYR A 211 16.24 -18.00 5.07
CA TYR A 211 16.36 -17.93 3.61
C TYR A 211 17.28 -16.80 3.16
N LYS A 212 17.77 -16.91 1.93
CA LYS A 212 18.45 -15.84 1.20
C LYS A 212 18.05 -15.90 -0.27
N VAL A 213 18.10 -14.76 -0.94
CA VAL A 213 17.69 -14.63 -2.35
C VAL A 213 18.86 -14.16 -3.21
N GLY A 214 18.84 -14.49 -4.50
CA GLY A 214 19.88 -14.09 -5.46
C GLY A 214 20.49 -15.28 -6.19
N ALA A 215 21.80 -15.26 -6.40
CA ALA A 215 22.53 -16.35 -7.06
C ALA A 215 23.94 -16.52 -6.45
N PRO A 216 24.65 -17.63 -6.75
CA PRO A 216 26.04 -17.81 -6.31
C PRO A 216 26.90 -16.56 -6.55
N GLY A 217 27.52 -16.04 -5.49
CA GLY A 217 28.34 -14.82 -5.52
C GLY A 217 27.59 -13.49 -5.38
N ARG A 218 26.25 -13.48 -5.50
CA ARG A 218 25.37 -12.29 -5.38
C ARG A 218 24.10 -12.63 -4.57
N PHE A 219 24.28 -13.17 -3.37
CA PHE A 219 23.17 -13.42 -2.45
C PHE A 219 22.94 -12.22 -1.52
N SER A 220 21.69 -12.05 -1.11
CA SER A 220 21.32 -11.23 0.04
C SER A 220 21.95 -11.76 1.34
N PRO A 221 21.87 -10.99 2.44
CA PRO A 221 21.97 -11.55 3.80
C PRO A 221 20.96 -12.69 4.02
N VAL A 222 21.20 -13.49 5.07
CA VAL A 222 20.24 -14.50 5.51
C VAL A 222 19.15 -13.83 6.33
N PHE A 223 17.92 -13.90 5.83
CA PHE A 223 16.70 -13.50 6.50
C PHE A 223 16.04 -14.70 7.17
N HIS A 224 14.97 -14.46 7.92
CA HIS A 224 14.16 -15.52 8.47
C HIS A 224 12.72 -15.05 8.71
N PHE A 225 11.79 -15.99 8.68
CA PHE A 225 10.39 -15.75 9.05
C PHE A 225 9.84 -16.95 9.81
N ARG A 226 8.68 -16.75 10.45
CA ARG A 226 7.92 -17.84 11.05
C ARG A 226 6.79 -18.24 10.10
N VAL A 227 6.69 -19.52 9.79
CA VAL A 227 5.61 -20.05 8.97
C VAL A 227 4.32 -19.94 9.77
N PRO A 228 3.26 -19.27 9.26
CA PRO A 228 1.97 -19.28 9.92
C PRO A 228 1.51 -20.72 10.16
N GLY A 229 1.10 -21.01 11.38
CA GLY A 229 0.81 -22.38 11.78
C GLY A 229 -0.61 -22.80 11.41
N ALA A 230 -0.78 -23.77 10.49
CA ALA A 230 -1.93 -24.66 10.53
C ALA A 230 -1.82 -25.51 11.82
N ARG A 231 -2.57 -25.19 12.88
CA ARG A 231 -2.48 -25.91 14.15
C ARG A 231 -3.81 -26.25 14.80
N SER A 232 -4.01 -27.56 14.90
CA SER A 232 -4.86 -28.29 15.84
C SER A 232 -4.91 -27.64 17.24
N ALA A 233 -6.10 -27.15 17.59
CA ALA A 233 -6.85 -27.25 18.86
C ALA A 233 -6.15 -27.24 20.23
N THR A 234 -4.86 -26.93 20.41
CA THR A 234 -4.30 -26.78 21.77
C THR A 234 -3.12 -25.81 21.81
N ALA A 235 -3.37 -24.64 22.41
CA ALA A 235 -2.44 -23.78 23.17
C ALA A 235 -1.84 -22.49 22.57
N ARG A 236 -2.01 -22.13 21.29
CA ARG A 236 -1.69 -20.75 20.86
C ARG A 236 -2.69 -20.26 19.81
N GLY A 237 -3.28 -19.10 20.06
CA GLY A 237 -4.07 -18.36 19.07
C GLY A 237 -3.20 -17.84 17.91
N MET A 238 -3.77 -16.97 17.09
CA MET A 238 -3.10 -16.31 15.97
C MET A 238 -2.85 -14.84 16.31
N ALA A 239 -1.69 -14.31 15.96
CA ALA A 239 -1.31 -12.93 16.17
C ALA A 239 -1.05 -12.21 14.85
N LEU A 240 -1.72 -11.09 14.61
CA LEU A 240 -1.65 -10.32 13.37
C LEU A 240 -1.35 -8.86 13.64
N LEU A 241 -0.55 -8.24 12.78
CA LEU A 241 -0.43 -6.79 12.69
C LEU A 241 -1.35 -6.26 11.58
N PHE A 242 -1.84 -5.04 11.70
CA PHE A 242 -2.66 -4.40 10.67
C PHE A 242 -2.31 -2.91 10.49
N ILE A 243 -2.06 -2.51 9.24
CA ILE A 243 -1.74 -1.13 8.82
C ILE A 243 -2.35 -0.83 7.46
N GLY A 244 -2.52 0.45 7.14
CA GLY A 244 -2.71 0.98 5.80
C GLY A 244 -2.19 2.42 5.73
N ASP A 245 -2.03 2.96 4.52
CA ASP A 245 -1.75 4.38 4.31
C ASP A 245 -0.42 4.83 4.94
N MET A 246 0.65 4.09 4.64
CA MET A 246 1.93 4.30 5.33
C MET A 246 2.85 5.28 4.62
N GLY A 247 3.16 5.09 3.34
CA GLY A 247 4.15 5.93 2.66
C GLY A 247 5.47 6.06 3.43
N ILE A 248 6.20 7.15 3.23
CA ILE A 248 7.56 7.34 3.81
C ILE A 248 7.69 8.56 4.73
N LEU A 249 6.89 9.62 4.52
CA LEU A 249 7.20 10.94 5.08
C LEU A 249 6.98 11.03 6.60
N HIS A 250 5.79 10.64 7.07
CA HIS A 250 5.43 10.71 8.50
C HIS A 250 5.45 9.32 9.17
N SER A 251 5.86 8.28 8.45
CA SER A 251 5.76 6.88 8.87
C SER A 251 7.02 6.33 9.52
N ALA A 252 8.11 7.11 9.63
CA ALA A 252 9.34 6.64 10.27
C ALA A 252 9.11 6.05 11.68
N PRO A 253 8.29 6.65 12.57
CA PRO A 253 7.94 6.04 13.86
C PRO A 253 7.20 4.71 13.72
N THR A 254 6.27 4.60 12.77
CA THR A 254 5.49 3.39 12.49
C THR A 254 6.39 2.28 11.96
N MET A 255 7.26 2.57 11.00
CA MET A 255 8.22 1.60 10.47
C MET A 255 9.21 1.11 11.55
N ALA A 256 9.60 1.97 12.49
CA ALA A 256 10.40 1.57 13.65
C ALA A 256 9.59 0.66 14.59
N ALA A 257 8.32 0.98 14.83
CA ALA A 257 7.42 0.18 15.65
C ALA A 257 7.26 -1.23 15.12
N LEU A 258 6.97 -1.35 13.82
CA LEU A 258 6.81 -2.64 13.17
C LEU A 258 8.10 -3.45 13.21
N ALA A 259 9.26 -2.82 13.11
CA ALA A 259 10.54 -3.52 13.27
C ALA A 259 10.73 -4.05 14.70
N ASP A 260 10.37 -3.28 15.73
CA ASP A 260 10.36 -3.72 17.13
C ASP A 260 9.40 -4.91 17.33
N GLU A 261 8.19 -4.82 16.75
CA GLU A 261 7.17 -5.85 16.82
C GLU A 261 7.65 -7.15 16.17
N VAL A 262 8.21 -7.09 14.95
CA VAL A 262 8.76 -8.25 14.24
C VAL A 262 9.88 -8.91 15.04
N ALA A 263 10.73 -8.12 15.72
CA ALA A 263 11.83 -8.64 16.53
C ALA A 263 11.35 -9.49 17.72
N THR A 264 10.11 -9.33 18.19
CA THR A 264 9.53 -10.18 19.25
C THR A 264 9.35 -11.63 18.79
N GLY A 265 9.19 -11.87 17.48
CA GLY A 265 8.85 -13.17 16.91
C GLY A 265 7.45 -13.67 17.27
N GLU A 266 6.56 -12.78 17.72
CA GLU A 266 5.19 -13.13 18.12
C GLU A 266 4.23 -13.26 16.94
N TRP A 267 4.39 -12.39 15.94
CA TRP A 267 3.43 -12.17 14.85
C TRP A 267 3.49 -13.26 13.78
N ASP A 268 2.31 -13.70 13.33
CA ASP A 268 2.16 -14.70 12.28
C ASP A 268 2.06 -14.04 10.88
N ALA A 269 1.42 -12.87 10.78
CA ALA A 269 1.36 -12.10 9.53
C ALA A 269 1.10 -10.60 9.74
N LEU A 270 1.39 -9.81 8.71
CA LEU A 270 0.97 -8.41 8.56
C LEU A 270 -0.18 -8.32 7.56
N LEU A 271 -1.25 -7.62 7.90
CA LEU A 271 -2.29 -7.20 6.96
C LEU A 271 -1.97 -5.77 6.54
N PHE A 272 -1.61 -5.57 5.28
CA PHE A 272 -1.23 -4.27 4.70
C PHE A 272 -2.31 -3.81 3.72
N ASN A 273 -3.04 -2.76 4.09
CA ASN A 273 -4.28 -2.40 3.44
C ASN A 273 -4.21 -1.12 2.61
N GLY A 274 -3.67 -1.24 1.39
CA GLY A 274 -3.60 -0.19 0.38
C GLY A 274 -2.73 1.01 0.74
N ASP A 275 -2.50 1.85 -0.28
CA ASP A 275 -1.70 3.06 -0.23
C ASP A 275 -0.34 2.81 0.42
N ILE A 276 0.37 1.86 -0.18
CA ILE A 276 1.54 1.23 0.44
C ILE A 276 2.68 2.25 0.53
N SER A 277 3.06 2.79 -0.63
CA SER A 277 4.24 3.65 -0.76
C SER A 277 3.92 5.12 -1.02
N TYR A 278 2.69 5.43 -1.43
CA TYR A 278 2.33 6.71 -2.06
C TYR A 278 3.23 6.98 -3.26
N MET A 279 3.36 5.99 -4.13
CA MET A 279 4.20 6.12 -5.31
C MET A 279 3.61 7.15 -6.27
N ASP A 280 2.30 7.13 -6.49
CA ASP A 280 1.60 8.07 -7.39
C ASP A 280 2.30 8.21 -8.75
N GLY A 281 2.77 7.08 -9.28
CA GLY A 281 3.53 6.98 -10.52
C GLY A 281 5.05 7.14 -10.35
N SER A 282 5.51 7.62 -9.21
CA SER A 282 6.92 7.77 -8.85
C SER A 282 7.52 6.47 -8.33
N LEU A 283 8.08 5.70 -9.24
CA LEU A 283 8.73 4.44 -8.89
C LEU A 283 9.97 4.57 -8.00
N PRO A 284 10.75 5.68 -8.03
CA PRO A 284 11.77 5.91 -7.01
C PRO A 284 11.23 5.94 -5.58
N LEU A 285 10.00 6.43 -5.36
CA LEU A 285 9.36 6.38 -4.04
C LEU A 285 8.99 4.96 -3.65
N LEU A 286 8.49 4.14 -4.59
CA LEU A 286 8.22 2.72 -4.36
C LEU A 286 9.50 1.96 -3.97
N ASP A 287 10.59 2.15 -4.72
CA ASP A 287 11.87 1.51 -4.45
C ASP A 287 12.44 1.94 -3.08
N GLU A 288 12.33 3.22 -2.73
CA GLU A 288 12.80 3.76 -1.45
C GLU A 288 11.99 3.26 -0.28
N TYR A 289 10.67 3.20 -0.45
CA TYR A 289 9.77 2.61 0.49
C TYR A 289 10.16 1.15 0.78
N LEU A 290 10.35 0.34 -0.27
CA LEU A 290 10.67 -1.07 -0.14
C LEU A 290 12.03 -1.31 0.52
N ARG A 291 13.05 -0.49 0.23
CA ARG A 291 14.33 -0.54 0.94
C ARG A 291 14.18 -0.23 2.44
N ARG A 292 13.39 0.78 2.79
CA ARG A 292 13.14 1.12 4.21
C ARG A 292 12.38 0.01 4.93
N MET A 293 11.45 -0.62 4.23
CA MET A 293 10.57 -1.66 4.78
C MET A 293 11.12 -3.08 4.68
N GLU A 294 12.23 -3.34 3.99
CA GLU A 294 12.91 -4.64 3.97
C GLU A 294 13.19 -5.15 5.39
N ARG A 295 13.49 -4.24 6.34
CA ARG A 295 13.69 -4.57 7.76
C ARG A 295 12.47 -5.19 8.47
N VAL A 296 11.28 -5.05 7.90
CA VAL A 296 10.02 -5.62 8.38
C VAL A 296 9.56 -6.73 7.44
N LEU A 297 9.44 -6.42 6.15
CA LEU A 297 8.78 -7.28 5.17
C LEU A 297 9.63 -8.50 4.76
N ALA A 298 10.95 -8.48 4.95
CA ALA A 298 11.78 -9.68 4.78
C ALA A 298 11.66 -10.67 5.95
N TYR A 299 10.95 -10.30 7.02
CA TYR A 299 10.90 -11.10 8.26
C TYR A 299 9.47 -11.48 8.67
N LEU A 300 8.46 -10.73 8.22
CA LEU A 300 7.05 -10.99 8.49
C LEU A 300 6.28 -11.11 7.16
N PRO A 301 5.73 -12.29 6.82
CA PRO A 301 4.88 -12.44 5.66
C PRO A 301 3.64 -11.56 5.74
N ALA A 302 3.28 -10.94 4.61
CA ALA A 302 2.16 -10.02 4.56
C ALA A 302 1.05 -10.45 3.60
N VAL A 303 -0.17 -9.97 3.87
CA VAL A 303 -1.31 -9.93 2.96
C VAL A 303 -1.44 -8.49 2.48
N TYR A 304 -1.50 -8.27 1.17
CA TYR A 304 -1.57 -6.94 0.56
C TYR A 304 -2.89 -6.74 -0.17
N SER A 305 -3.58 -5.64 0.10
CA SER A 305 -4.62 -5.10 -0.80
C SER A 305 -4.14 -3.80 -1.45
N PRO A 306 -4.64 -3.46 -2.64
CA PRO A 306 -4.34 -2.19 -3.29
C PRO A 306 -5.21 -1.04 -2.74
N GLY A 307 -4.64 0.17 -2.71
CA GLY A 307 -5.36 1.44 -2.53
C GLY A 307 -5.36 2.29 -3.81
N ASN A 308 -5.85 3.53 -3.72
CA ASN A 308 -5.88 4.44 -4.87
C ASN A 308 -4.51 4.98 -5.27
N HIS A 309 -3.57 5.12 -4.34
CA HIS A 309 -2.21 5.54 -4.64
C HIS A 309 -1.36 4.42 -5.27
N ASP A 310 -1.92 3.20 -5.36
CA ASP A 310 -1.28 2.05 -6.02
C ASP A 310 -1.74 1.86 -7.48
N CYS A 311 -2.76 2.60 -7.94
CA CYS A 311 -3.36 2.48 -9.27
C CYS A 311 -2.53 2.96 -10.49
N PRO A 312 -1.52 3.84 -10.36
CA PRO A 312 -0.75 4.33 -11.50
C PRO A 312 -0.26 3.19 -12.40
N TYR A 313 -0.26 3.44 -13.71
CA TYR A 313 0.07 2.44 -14.73
C TYR A 313 -0.81 1.19 -14.69
N LYS A 314 -2.11 1.34 -14.41
CA LYS A 314 -3.05 0.21 -14.34
C LYS A 314 -2.62 -0.84 -13.32
N PHE A 315 -2.09 -0.39 -12.19
CA PHE A 315 -1.50 -1.23 -11.13
C PHE A 315 -0.29 -2.07 -11.57
N GLU A 316 0.32 -1.83 -12.75
CA GLU A 316 1.42 -2.68 -13.24
C GLU A 316 2.57 -2.78 -12.21
N PRO A 317 3.15 -1.68 -11.69
CA PRO A 317 4.18 -1.76 -10.66
C PRO A 317 3.72 -2.48 -9.39
N TYR A 318 2.50 -2.20 -8.91
CA TYR A 318 1.92 -2.87 -7.74
C TYR A 318 1.86 -4.39 -7.96
N LEU A 319 1.32 -4.85 -9.09
CA LEU A 319 1.18 -6.28 -9.43
C LEU A 319 2.53 -6.96 -9.66
N LYS A 320 3.55 -6.21 -10.08
CA LYS A 320 4.93 -6.73 -10.22
C LYS A 320 5.64 -6.84 -8.87
N VAL A 321 5.45 -5.89 -7.97
CA VAL A 321 6.10 -5.90 -6.65
C VAL A 321 5.37 -6.86 -5.70
N PHE A 322 4.04 -6.80 -5.64
CA PHE A 322 3.20 -7.61 -4.75
C PHE A 322 2.36 -8.63 -5.54
N PRO A 323 2.97 -9.55 -6.31
CA PRO A 323 2.21 -10.46 -7.14
C PRO A 323 1.40 -11.45 -6.30
N PHE A 324 0.16 -11.65 -6.72
CA PHE A 324 -0.74 -12.65 -6.16
C PHE A 324 -1.49 -13.34 -7.30
N ASP A 325 -1.71 -14.64 -7.14
CA ASP A 325 -2.43 -15.46 -8.13
C ASP A 325 -3.92 -15.42 -7.81
N GLY A 326 -4.54 -14.26 -8.04
CA GLY A 326 -5.96 -13.99 -7.78
C GLY A 326 -6.87 -14.32 -8.98
N PRO A 327 -8.19 -14.44 -8.77
CA PRO A 327 -9.18 -14.78 -9.81
C PRO A 327 -9.50 -13.64 -10.80
N GLY A 328 -9.09 -12.41 -10.51
CA GLY A 328 -9.33 -11.25 -11.36
C GLY A 328 -8.32 -11.10 -12.50
N GLU A 329 -8.71 -10.33 -13.51
CA GLU A 329 -7.86 -9.85 -14.60
C GLU A 329 -7.99 -8.32 -14.64
N PRO A 330 -7.09 -7.55 -14.02
CA PRO A 330 -5.90 -7.99 -13.26
C PRO A 330 -6.22 -8.62 -11.88
N PRO A 331 -5.29 -9.40 -11.29
CA PRO A 331 -5.52 -10.17 -10.06
C PRO A 331 -5.37 -9.32 -8.79
N LEU A 332 -6.29 -8.38 -8.59
CA LEU A 332 -6.23 -7.38 -7.51
C LEU A 332 -7.03 -7.75 -6.24
N TYR A 333 -7.86 -8.78 -6.33
CA TYR A 333 -8.67 -9.31 -5.23
C TYR A 333 -8.49 -10.81 -5.14
N TYR A 334 -8.60 -11.37 -3.94
CA TYR A 334 -8.36 -12.78 -3.65
C TYR A 334 -8.77 -13.13 -2.22
N SER A 335 -8.76 -14.41 -1.87
CA SER A 335 -8.94 -14.85 -0.49
C SER A 335 -7.85 -15.81 -0.06
N LEU A 336 -7.69 -15.94 1.26
CA LEU A 336 -6.80 -16.94 1.87
C LEU A 336 -7.34 -17.42 3.21
N ASP A 337 -6.98 -18.65 3.55
CA ASP A 337 -7.23 -19.24 4.86
C ASP A 337 -5.93 -19.29 5.67
N LEU A 338 -5.91 -18.59 6.80
CA LEU A 338 -4.83 -18.61 7.76
C LEU A 338 -5.26 -19.42 8.99
N GLY A 339 -5.13 -20.74 8.89
CA GLY A 339 -5.58 -21.65 9.93
C GLY A 339 -7.10 -21.64 10.06
N PHE A 340 -7.62 -20.96 11.10
CA PHE A 340 -9.06 -20.86 11.38
C PHE A 340 -9.65 -19.49 10.99
N LEU A 341 -8.87 -18.61 10.37
CA LEU A 341 -9.32 -17.33 9.85
C LEU A 341 -9.42 -17.38 8.33
N HIS A 342 -10.55 -16.95 7.80
CA HIS A 342 -10.74 -16.66 6.38
C HIS A 342 -10.64 -15.15 6.15
N ILE A 343 -9.86 -14.74 5.16
CA ILE A 343 -9.72 -13.32 4.77
C ILE A 343 -10.12 -13.17 3.31
N THR A 344 -11.15 -12.37 3.05
CA THR A 344 -11.53 -11.91 1.71
C THR A 344 -10.87 -10.55 1.46
N VAL A 345 -9.91 -10.51 0.54
CA VAL A 345 -9.14 -9.31 0.16
C VAL A 345 -9.78 -8.64 -1.04
N LEU A 346 -10.07 -7.35 -0.91
CA LEU A 346 -10.86 -6.56 -1.85
C LEU A 346 -10.00 -5.49 -2.53
N ALA A 347 -10.22 -5.29 -3.82
CA ALA A 347 -9.78 -4.11 -4.55
C ALA A 347 -10.92 -3.09 -4.53
N THR A 348 -10.83 -2.15 -3.59
CA THR A 348 -11.93 -1.22 -3.29
C THR A 348 -11.89 0.08 -4.07
N ASP A 349 -10.98 0.25 -5.04
CA ASP A 349 -10.89 1.50 -5.79
C ASP A 349 -11.91 1.58 -6.95
N TYR A 350 -12.31 2.80 -7.34
CA TYR A 350 -13.54 3.08 -8.11
C TYR A 350 -13.49 2.69 -9.60
N PRO A 351 -14.65 2.33 -10.20
CA PRO A 351 -14.89 2.33 -11.65
C PRO A 351 -15.70 3.52 -12.20
N ASN A 352 -15.98 4.56 -11.42
CA ASN A 352 -16.89 5.64 -11.85
C ASN A 352 -16.12 6.69 -12.67
N ASN A 353 -16.16 6.62 -14.01
CA ASN A 353 -15.44 7.54 -14.91
C ASN A 353 -13.92 7.55 -14.69
N ASP A 354 -13.35 6.47 -14.15
CA ASP A 354 -11.89 6.31 -14.11
C ASP A 354 -11.36 6.35 -15.56
N PRO A 355 -10.55 7.36 -15.93
CA PRO A 355 -9.96 7.45 -17.26
C PRO A 355 -9.12 6.22 -17.62
N ILE A 356 -8.66 5.47 -16.61
CA ILE A 356 -7.82 4.28 -16.74
C ILE A 356 -8.65 3.06 -17.18
N TRP A 357 -9.90 2.94 -16.70
CA TRP A 357 -10.83 1.82 -16.94
C TRP A 357 -12.24 2.27 -17.39
N PRO A 358 -12.37 2.83 -18.61
CA PRO A 358 -13.62 3.45 -19.07
C PRO A 358 -14.76 2.47 -19.36
N ASP A 359 -14.50 1.16 -19.35
CA ASP A 359 -15.50 0.12 -19.59
C ASP A 359 -16.30 -0.27 -18.33
N GLY A 360 -15.96 0.29 -17.17
CA GLY A 360 -16.67 0.07 -15.91
C GLY A 360 -16.51 -1.33 -15.32
N THR A 361 -15.52 -2.10 -15.79
CA THR A 361 -15.29 -3.49 -15.33
C THR A 361 -14.46 -3.58 -14.05
N PHE A 362 -13.73 -2.53 -13.72
CA PHE A 362 -12.92 -2.42 -12.52
C PHE A 362 -13.79 -2.18 -11.26
N GLY A 363 -13.23 -2.31 -10.06
CA GLY A 363 -13.97 -2.13 -8.80
C GLY A 363 -14.93 -3.27 -8.48
N PHE A 364 -15.89 -3.01 -7.58
CA PHE A 364 -16.75 -4.03 -6.94
C PHE A 364 -18.23 -3.65 -6.92
N ALA A 365 -18.65 -2.74 -7.80
CA ALA A 365 -20.07 -2.41 -7.97
C ALA A 365 -20.86 -3.64 -8.45
N PRO A 366 -22.18 -3.72 -8.20
CA PRO A 366 -23.02 -4.81 -8.65
C PRO A 366 -22.89 -5.05 -10.15
N GLY A 367 -22.70 -6.31 -10.53
CA GLY A 367 -22.49 -6.72 -11.93
C GLY A 367 -21.02 -6.76 -12.39
N THR A 368 -20.07 -6.28 -11.59
CA THR A 368 -18.64 -6.47 -11.85
C THR A 368 -18.20 -7.91 -11.56
N PRO A 369 -17.12 -8.42 -12.21
CA PRO A 369 -16.56 -9.73 -11.88
C PRO A 369 -16.16 -9.87 -10.42
N GLN A 370 -15.61 -8.81 -9.82
CA GLN A 370 -15.22 -8.81 -8.41
C GLN A 370 -16.44 -8.94 -7.49
N HIS A 371 -17.53 -8.22 -7.74
CA HIS A 371 -18.74 -8.31 -6.92
C HIS A 371 -19.29 -9.74 -6.85
N ALA A 372 -19.46 -10.37 -8.02
CA ALA A 372 -19.91 -11.76 -8.09
C ALA A 372 -18.93 -12.74 -7.43
N TRP A 373 -17.62 -12.48 -7.54
CA TRP A 373 -16.60 -13.28 -6.87
C TRP A 373 -16.66 -13.15 -5.34
N ILE A 374 -16.83 -11.93 -4.80
CA ILE A 374 -16.94 -11.70 -3.35
C ILE A 374 -18.13 -12.45 -2.77
N GLU A 375 -19.29 -12.40 -3.43
CA GLU A 375 -20.48 -13.15 -2.99
C GLU A 375 -20.22 -14.66 -2.96
N ALA A 376 -19.52 -15.19 -3.97
CA ALA A 376 -19.19 -16.60 -4.06
C ALA A 376 -18.13 -17.03 -3.01
N ASP A 377 -17.12 -16.20 -2.76
CA ASP A 377 -16.06 -16.44 -1.78
C ASP A 377 -16.63 -16.47 -0.34
N LEU A 378 -17.43 -15.47 0.01
CA LEU A 378 -18.08 -15.38 1.33
C LEU A 378 -19.10 -16.51 1.57
N ALA A 379 -19.72 -17.04 0.51
CA ALA A 379 -20.59 -18.21 0.57
C ALA A 379 -19.85 -19.56 0.47
N SER A 380 -18.52 -19.54 0.32
CA SER A 380 -17.74 -20.76 0.08
C SER A 380 -17.68 -21.68 1.30
N PRO A 381 -17.42 -22.99 1.09
CA PRO A 381 -17.17 -23.92 2.21
C PRO A 381 -16.00 -23.51 3.10
N ALA A 382 -14.98 -22.85 2.54
CA ALA A 382 -13.82 -22.35 3.29
C ALA A 382 -14.23 -21.24 4.27
N ALA A 383 -14.93 -20.21 3.76
CA ALA A 383 -15.49 -19.15 4.59
C ALA A 383 -16.43 -19.72 5.65
N ALA A 384 -17.35 -20.62 5.28
CA ALA A 384 -18.28 -21.25 6.22
C ALA A 384 -17.56 -22.05 7.34
N ALA A 385 -16.46 -22.72 7.03
CA ALA A 385 -15.68 -23.50 7.99
C ALA A 385 -14.80 -22.64 8.93
N ALA A 386 -14.53 -21.39 8.57
CA ALA A 386 -13.68 -20.51 9.34
C ALA A 386 -14.31 -20.10 10.69
N ALA A 387 -13.48 -20.07 11.73
CA ALA A 387 -13.87 -19.61 13.06
C ALA A 387 -13.95 -18.09 13.13
N TRP A 388 -13.12 -17.41 12.34
CA TRP A 388 -13.08 -15.96 12.20
C TRP A 388 -13.13 -15.60 10.72
N ARG A 389 -13.84 -14.53 10.37
CA ARG A 389 -13.97 -14.07 8.97
C ARG A 389 -13.71 -12.58 8.89
N PHE A 390 -12.72 -12.18 8.11
CA PHE A 390 -12.41 -10.78 7.85
C PHE A 390 -12.62 -10.42 6.38
N THR A 391 -13.03 -9.18 6.14
CA THR A 391 -12.77 -8.52 4.86
C THR A 391 -11.62 -7.53 5.04
N LEU A 392 -10.74 -7.44 4.05
CA LEU A 392 -9.63 -6.50 4.00
C LEU A 392 -9.74 -5.68 2.70
N GLY A 393 -10.06 -4.40 2.81
CA GLY A 393 -10.23 -3.52 1.63
C GLY A 393 -9.91 -2.08 1.98
N HIS A 394 -9.30 -1.34 1.08
CA HIS A 394 -8.70 -0.04 1.40
C HIS A 394 -9.74 1.04 1.76
N ARG A 395 -10.75 1.28 0.91
CA ARG A 395 -11.75 2.33 1.12
C ARG A 395 -12.81 1.93 2.15
N PRO A 396 -13.29 2.87 3.00
CA PRO A 396 -14.15 2.53 4.10
C PRO A 396 -15.61 2.29 3.70
N PHE A 397 -16.23 1.28 4.29
CA PHE A 397 -17.67 1.03 4.18
C PHE A 397 -18.43 1.75 5.29
N LEU A 398 -17.74 2.16 6.36
CA LEU A 398 -18.32 2.91 7.46
C LEU A 398 -17.24 3.81 8.07
N CYS A 399 -17.46 5.12 8.08
CA CYS A 399 -16.58 6.13 8.66
C CYS A 399 -17.34 7.42 8.96
N SER A 400 -16.73 8.32 9.74
CA SER A 400 -17.31 9.61 10.13
C SER A 400 -16.38 10.81 9.96
N SER A 401 -15.27 10.65 9.22
CA SER A 401 -14.35 11.76 8.93
C SER A 401 -15.05 12.85 8.11
N THR A 402 -14.64 14.09 8.36
CA THR A 402 -15.14 15.30 7.68
C THR A 402 -14.00 16.15 7.14
N SER A 403 -12.78 15.63 7.11
CA SER A 403 -11.64 16.38 6.58
C SER A 403 -11.82 16.59 5.07
N ASN A 404 -11.06 17.52 4.48
CA ASN A 404 -11.27 17.91 3.07
C ASN A 404 -11.16 16.68 2.16
N GLY A 405 -12.20 16.39 1.36
CA GLY A 405 -12.30 15.19 0.50
C GLY A 405 -13.05 14.03 1.15
N ASP A 406 -12.83 13.78 2.44
CA ASP A 406 -13.39 12.64 3.19
C ASP A 406 -14.92 12.61 3.26
N TRP A 407 -15.57 13.77 3.16
CA TRP A 407 -17.04 13.83 3.16
C TRP A 407 -17.65 13.00 2.03
N ALA A 408 -17.04 13.04 0.83
CA ALA A 408 -17.52 12.26 -0.31
C ALA A 408 -17.36 10.76 -0.06
N ASP A 409 -16.26 10.35 0.58
CA ASP A 409 -16.01 8.94 0.90
C ASP A 409 -16.96 8.43 2.00
N CYS A 410 -17.07 9.13 3.13
CA CYS A 410 -17.90 8.66 4.25
C CYS A 410 -19.41 8.80 4.01
N PHE A 411 -19.86 9.82 3.29
CA PHE A 411 -21.29 10.12 3.12
C PHE A 411 -21.81 9.97 1.69
N GLY A 412 -20.93 9.80 0.70
CA GLY A 412 -21.31 9.48 -0.68
C GLY A 412 -21.07 8.01 -1.01
N HIS A 413 -19.82 7.56 -0.89
CA HIS A 413 -19.39 6.26 -1.39
C HIS A 413 -19.61 5.10 -0.41
N ALA A 414 -19.26 5.28 0.87
CA ALA A 414 -19.44 4.27 1.90
C ALA A 414 -20.90 3.73 1.98
N PRO A 415 -21.97 4.55 1.84
CA PRO A 415 -23.34 4.05 1.72
C PRO A 415 -23.55 3.07 0.56
N LEU A 416 -22.99 3.35 -0.62
CA LEU A 416 -23.10 2.47 -1.78
C LEU A 416 -22.37 1.14 -1.53
N TYR A 417 -21.18 1.20 -0.94
CA TYR A 417 -20.40 0.01 -0.63
C TYR A 417 -21.14 -0.92 0.34
N ARG A 418 -21.80 -0.34 1.35
CA ARG A 418 -22.68 -1.11 2.25
C ARG A 418 -23.84 -1.73 1.50
N GLU A 419 -24.55 -0.96 0.68
CA GLU A 419 -25.65 -1.48 -0.14
C GLU A 419 -25.22 -2.69 -0.99
N TRP A 420 -24.01 -2.66 -1.55
CA TRP A 420 -23.52 -3.67 -2.47
C TRP A 420 -23.00 -4.94 -1.82
N LEU A 421 -22.32 -4.84 -0.67
CA LEU A 421 -21.58 -5.96 -0.08
C LEU A 421 -21.99 -6.33 1.34
N GLU A 422 -22.54 -5.39 2.11
CA GLU A 422 -22.94 -5.66 3.50
C GLU A 422 -23.97 -6.80 3.63
N PRO A 423 -24.94 -7.00 2.70
CA PRO A 423 -25.81 -8.17 2.74
C PRO A 423 -25.05 -9.50 2.69
N ALA A 424 -24.05 -9.62 1.79
CA ALA A 424 -23.24 -10.83 1.66
C ALA A 424 -22.33 -11.03 2.88
N MET A 425 -21.71 -9.94 3.38
CA MET A 425 -20.89 -9.96 4.59
C MET A 425 -21.70 -10.39 5.83
N HIS A 426 -22.90 -9.85 5.98
CA HIS A 426 -23.80 -10.20 7.08
C HIS A 426 -24.24 -11.66 7.00
N ALA A 427 -24.62 -12.14 5.81
CA ALA A 427 -25.01 -13.54 5.60
C ALA A 427 -23.88 -14.53 5.90
N ALA A 428 -22.63 -14.18 5.58
CA ALA A 428 -21.46 -14.97 5.90
C ALA A 428 -21.02 -14.84 7.38
N GLY A 429 -21.58 -13.90 8.14
CA GLY A 429 -21.16 -13.59 9.50
C GLY A 429 -19.71 -13.10 9.57
N VAL A 430 -19.38 -12.10 8.76
CA VAL A 430 -18.08 -11.40 8.82
C VAL A 430 -17.94 -10.74 10.20
N ASP A 431 -16.80 -10.98 10.85
CA ASP A 431 -16.52 -10.47 12.19
C ASP A 431 -15.98 -9.04 12.14
N LEU A 432 -14.91 -8.84 11.35
CA LEU A 432 -14.27 -7.54 11.15
C LEU A 432 -14.22 -7.17 9.67
N ALA A 433 -14.55 -5.92 9.38
CA ALA A 433 -14.18 -5.26 8.14
C ALA A 433 -12.99 -4.33 8.41
N LEU A 434 -11.82 -4.69 7.91
CA LEU A 434 -10.58 -3.95 8.07
C LEU A 434 -10.38 -3.02 6.88
N GLN A 435 -10.40 -1.71 7.15
CA GLN A 435 -10.38 -0.63 6.18
C GLN A 435 -9.32 0.41 6.53
N SER A 436 -8.99 1.28 5.56
CA SER A 436 -8.04 2.38 5.72
C SER A 436 -8.51 3.61 4.93
N HIS A 437 -7.66 4.23 4.08
CA HIS A 437 -7.95 5.39 3.21
C HIS A 437 -8.19 6.72 3.95
N GLN A 438 -8.95 6.69 5.04
CA GLN A 438 -9.11 7.85 5.90
C GLN A 438 -7.90 7.92 6.82
N HIS A 439 -7.19 9.04 6.82
CA HIS A 439 -5.91 9.21 7.51
C HIS A 439 -6.03 9.40 9.04
N ALA A 440 -6.79 8.48 9.63
CA ALA A 440 -7.20 8.44 11.02
C ALA A 440 -7.51 6.99 11.43
N TYR A 441 -7.71 6.82 12.74
CA TYR A 441 -8.27 5.62 13.33
C TYR A 441 -9.74 5.84 13.69
N GLU A 442 -10.60 4.90 13.31
CA GLU A 442 -11.98 4.84 13.78
C GLU A 442 -12.41 3.38 13.96
N ARG A 443 -13.05 3.09 15.10
CA ARG A 443 -13.68 1.79 15.36
C ARG A 443 -15.17 1.98 15.53
N SER A 444 -15.94 1.14 14.85
CA SER A 444 -17.38 1.05 15.07
C SER A 444 -17.75 0.11 16.22
N TYR A 445 -18.95 0.29 16.75
CA TYR A 445 -19.72 -0.79 17.35
C TYR A 445 -20.24 -1.74 16.25
N PRO A 446 -20.68 -2.97 16.58
CA PRO A 446 -21.40 -3.83 15.66
C PRO A 446 -22.53 -3.07 14.95
N SER A 447 -22.43 -3.02 13.62
CA SER A 447 -23.28 -2.16 12.80
C SER A 447 -23.77 -2.88 11.54
N LEU A 448 -24.95 -2.49 11.09
CA LEU A 448 -25.58 -2.99 9.87
C LEU A 448 -26.41 -1.85 9.26
N ASP A 449 -26.36 -1.68 7.94
CA ASP A 449 -27.05 -0.62 7.20
C ASP A 449 -26.72 0.78 7.74
N GLY A 450 -25.43 0.99 8.08
CA GLY A 450 -24.93 2.23 8.67
C GLY A 450 -25.51 2.57 10.06
N LYS A 451 -26.19 1.61 10.70
CA LYS A 451 -26.84 1.79 12.01
C LYS A 451 -26.18 0.92 13.06
N LEU A 452 -26.10 1.47 14.27
CA LEU A 452 -25.71 0.74 15.47
C LEU A 452 -26.69 -0.42 15.72
N VAL A 453 -26.17 -1.64 15.82
CA VAL A 453 -26.96 -2.84 16.19
C VAL A 453 -26.83 -3.12 17.69
N SER A 454 -25.61 -3.03 18.22
CA SER A 454 -25.31 -3.35 19.62
C SER A 454 -24.08 -2.56 20.07
N THR A 455 -24.04 -2.12 21.33
CA THR A 455 -22.81 -1.57 21.94
C THR A 455 -21.93 -2.65 22.58
N SER A 456 -22.39 -3.91 22.59
CA SER A 456 -21.66 -5.07 23.08
C SER A 456 -20.92 -5.78 21.96
N TYR A 457 -19.65 -6.13 22.21
CA TYR A 457 -18.82 -6.97 21.36
C TYR A 457 -18.92 -8.47 21.69
N ALA A 458 -19.86 -8.86 22.57
CA ALA A 458 -20.10 -10.26 22.89
C ALA A 458 -21.12 -10.89 21.94
N SER A 459 -20.67 -11.85 21.13
CA SER A 459 -21.42 -12.55 20.07
C SER A 459 -22.28 -11.59 19.23
N PRO A 460 -21.69 -10.53 18.65
CA PRO A 460 -22.49 -9.58 17.89
C PRO A 460 -23.05 -10.23 16.62
N ASN A 461 -24.31 -9.94 16.30
CA ASN A 461 -24.95 -10.38 15.05
C ASN A 461 -24.71 -9.37 13.90
N ALA A 462 -23.58 -8.66 13.92
CA ALA A 462 -23.26 -7.63 12.95
C ALA A 462 -21.74 -7.38 12.92
N THR A 463 -21.24 -6.98 11.76
CA THR A 463 -19.81 -6.71 11.52
C THR A 463 -19.34 -5.52 12.36
N VAL A 464 -18.08 -5.58 12.81
CA VAL A 464 -17.35 -4.43 13.36
C VAL A 464 -16.44 -3.86 12.28
N TYR A 465 -16.57 -2.56 12.02
CA TYR A 465 -15.80 -1.84 11.02
C TYR A 465 -14.63 -1.14 11.71
N ILE A 466 -13.43 -1.33 11.17
CA ILE A 466 -12.21 -0.67 11.64
C ILE A 466 -11.63 0.12 10.47
N VAL A 467 -11.39 1.40 10.69
CA VAL A 467 -10.64 2.28 9.79
C VAL A 467 -9.30 2.56 10.44
N ASN A 468 -8.20 2.25 9.75
CA ASN A 468 -6.84 2.55 10.19
C ASN A 468 -5.95 2.96 9.00
N GLY A 469 -6.16 4.18 8.48
CA GLY A 469 -5.24 4.82 7.54
C GLY A 469 -4.20 5.71 8.23
N ALA A 470 -3.89 5.45 9.49
CA ALA A 470 -3.06 6.31 10.32
C ALA A 470 -1.58 5.88 10.35
N ALA A 471 -1.03 5.23 9.32
CA ALA A 471 0.35 4.73 9.41
C ALA A 471 1.44 5.79 9.12
N GLY A 472 1.10 6.93 8.54
CA GLY A 472 2.01 8.09 8.44
C GLY A 472 2.39 8.50 7.03
N ASN A 473 1.44 8.48 6.10
CA ASN A 473 1.68 8.92 4.73
C ASN A 473 2.01 10.42 4.60
N ILE A 474 2.29 10.84 3.37
CA ILE A 474 2.70 12.21 3.01
C ILE A 474 1.60 13.27 3.17
N GLU A 475 0.34 12.90 3.07
CA GLU A 475 -0.79 13.84 3.13
C GLU A 475 -1.12 14.27 4.56
N GLY A 476 -0.60 13.52 5.55
CA GLY A 476 -0.80 13.84 6.95
C GLY A 476 -2.10 13.26 7.49
N HIS A 477 -2.56 13.80 8.62
CA HIS A 477 -3.77 13.32 9.28
C HIS A 477 -5.07 13.90 8.69
N ALA A 478 -6.16 13.15 8.86
CA ALA A 478 -7.53 13.60 8.72
C ALA A 478 -8.15 13.83 10.12
N PRO A 479 -7.93 15.00 10.77
CA PRO A 479 -8.20 15.16 12.19
C PRO A 479 -9.67 15.43 12.55
N THR A 480 -10.53 15.69 11.57
CA THR A 480 -11.91 16.13 11.81
C THR A 480 -12.93 15.03 11.57
N PHE A 481 -13.95 15.00 12.41
CA PHE A 481 -15.05 14.04 12.32
C PHE A 481 -16.38 14.74 12.58
N VAL A 482 -17.47 14.08 12.20
CA VAL A 482 -18.83 14.50 12.60
C VAL A 482 -18.91 14.66 14.12
N SER A 483 -19.50 15.78 14.54
CA SER A 483 -19.70 16.14 15.94
C SER A 483 -21.17 16.48 16.21
N PRO A 484 -21.84 15.82 17.18
CA PRO A 484 -21.32 14.75 18.05
C PRO A 484 -21.01 13.43 17.29
N PRO A 485 -20.29 12.46 17.90
CA PRO A 485 -20.04 11.16 17.28
C PRO A 485 -21.33 10.50 16.80
N LEU A 486 -21.30 9.91 15.60
CA LEU A 486 -22.40 9.10 15.09
C LEU A 486 -22.61 7.86 15.97
N PRO A 487 -23.84 7.33 16.12
CA PRO A 487 -24.12 6.25 17.07
C PRO A 487 -23.28 4.99 16.88
N PHE A 488 -22.85 4.67 15.65
CA PHE A 488 -21.99 3.51 15.40
C PHE A 488 -20.53 3.76 15.82
N SER A 489 -20.08 5.00 15.94
CA SER A 489 -18.67 5.34 16.15
C SER A 489 -18.29 5.20 17.63
N ALA A 490 -17.51 4.16 17.94
CA ALA A 490 -17.17 3.79 19.32
C ALA A 490 -15.89 4.47 19.81
N ALA A 491 -14.87 4.56 18.96
CA ALA A 491 -13.60 5.23 19.25
C ALA A 491 -13.04 5.86 17.98
N ARG A 492 -12.38 7.02 18.12
CA ARG A 492 -11.81 7.80 17.02
C ARG A 492 -10.51 8.46 17.44
N ASN A 493 -9.56 8.53 16.52
CA ASN A 493 -8.34 9.31 16.68
C ASN A 493 -7.83 9.78 15.31
N GLY A 494 -7.83 11.09 15.08
CA GLY A 494 -7.30 11.69 13.86
C GLY A 494 -6.00 12.47 14.06
N THR A 495 -5.24 12.19 15.12
CA THR A 495 -4.05 12.99 15.51
C THR A 495 -2.83 12.18 15.90
N VAL A 496 -2.95 10.85 15.92
CA VAL A 496 -1.86 9.94 16.28
C VAL A 496 -1.65 8.96 15.15
N TYR A 497 -0.43 8.88 14.64
CA TYR A 497 -0.04 7.79 13.76
C TYR A 497 0.12 6.49 14.53
N GLY A 498 -0.22 5.38 13.91
CA GLY A 498 -0.26 4.10 14.60
C GLY A 498 -0.44 2.90 13.69
N TYR A 499 -0.46 1.75 14.36
CA TYR A 499 -0.73 0.44 13.77
C TYR A 499 -1.61 -0.34 14.73
N ALA A 500 -2.18 -1.44 14.24
CA ALA A 500 -3.02 -2.30 15.05
C ALA A 500 -2.34 -3.64 15.35
N ARG A 501 -2.62 -4.15 16.55
CA ARG A 501 -2.24 -5.47 17.04
C ARG A 501 -3.49 -6.29 17.26
N MET A 502 -3.51 -7.53 16.78
CA MET A 502 -4.66 -8.43 16.90
C MET A 502 -4.24 -9.81 17.40
N TRP A 503 -4.98 -10.34 18.37
CA TRP A 503 -4.81 -11.70 18.87
C TRP A 503 -6.14 -12.43 18.83
N LEU A 504 -6.21 -13.50 18.05
CA LEU A 504 -7.39 -14.33 17.87
C LEU A 504 -7.17 -15.65 18.59
N SER A 505 -8.07 -16.04 19.48
CA SER A 505 -8.05 -17.37 20.06
C SER A 505 -8.49 -18.42 19.04
N ALA A 506 -8.06 -19.66 19.28
CA ALA A 506 -8.58 -20.81 18.57
C ALA A 506 -10.10 -21.00 18.81
N PRO A 507 -10.82 -21.67 17.88
CA PRO A 507 -12.27 -21.87 17.98
C PRO A 507 -12.75 -22.68 19.18
N ASP A 508 -11.88 -23.52 19.74
CA ASP A 508 -12.16 -24.37 20.90
C ASP A 508 -11.98 -23.63 22.24
N ALA A 509 -11.47 -22.40 22.22
CA ALA A 509 -11.48 -21.54 23.40
C ALA A 509 -12.92 -21.18 23.79
N SER A 510 -13.18 -21.08 25.10
CA SER A 510 -14.50 -20.75 25.63
C SER A 510 -14.41 -19.61 26.66
N PRO A 511 -14.85 -18.39 26.30
CA PRO A 511 -15.27 -17.99 24.96
C PRO A 511 -14.09 -17.88 23.99
N ALA A 512 -14.34 -18.06 22.69
CA ALA A 512 -13.37 -17.65 21.69
C ALA A 512 -13.33 -16.11 21.64
N SER A 513 -12.15 -15.51 21.50
CA SER A 513 -11.95 -14.07 21.60
C SER A 513 -10.97 -13.53 20.57
N LEU A 514 -11.26 -12.34 20.06
CA LEU A 514 -10.36 -11.49 19.30
C LEU A 514 -10.08 -10.24 20.14
N ARG A 515 -8.83 -10.04 20.55
CA ARG A 515 -8.36 -8.77 21.14
C ARG A 515 -7.75 -7.91 20.04
N PHE A 516 -8.18 -6.67 19.96
CA PHE A 516 -7.63 -5.65 19.07
C PHE A 516 -7.09 -4.48 19.89
N GLU A 517 -5.93 -3.96 19.51
CA GLU A 517 -5.33 -2.75 20.07
C GLU A 517 -4.88 -1.82 18.95
N PHE A 518 -5.28 -0.55 18.98
CA PHE A 518 -4.66 0.51 18.20
C PHE A 518 -3.55 1.17 19.02
N VAL A 519 -2.38 1.30 18.42
CA VAL A 519 -1.13 1.60 19.11
C VAL A 519 -0.47 2.80 18.47
N ALA A 520 -0.11 3.78 19.30
CA ALA A 520 0.64 4.94 18.86
C ALA A 520 2.06 4.56 18.39
N ALA A 521 2.41 5.02 17.19
CA ALA A 521 3.66 4.74 16.52
C ALA A 521 4.87 5.48 17.11
N ASP A 522 4.70 6.44 18.00
CA ASP A 522 5.79 7.18 18.65
C ASP A 522 6.09 6.64 20.05
N SER A 523 5.05 6.49 20.86
CA SER A 523 5.08 6.20 22.29
C SER A 523 4.84 4.74 22.61
N ARG A 524 4.40 3.94 21.63
CA ARG A 524 3.96 2.53 21.79
C ARG A 524 2.76 2.38 22.74
N ALA A 525 2.11 3.48 23.10
CA ALA A 525 0.95 3.47 23.98
C ALA A 525 -0.25 2.85 23.25
N VAL A 526 -1.00 2.01 23.96
CA VAL A 526 -2.32 1.56 23.48
C VAL A 526 -3.29 2.73 23.62
N ILE A 527 -3.79 3.21 22.49
CA ILE A 527 -4.71 4.35 22.44
C ILE A 527 -6.16 3.88 22.51
N ASP A 528 -6.45 2.75 21.88
CA ASP A 528 -7.77 2.11 21.95
C ASP A 528 -7.62 0.59 21.97
N SER A 529 -8.59 -0.08 22.60
CA SER A 529 -8.65 -1.54 22.61
C SER A 529 -10.07 -2.04 22.77
N PHE A 530 -10.35 -3.21 22.20
CA PHE A 530 -11.60 -3.95 22.45
C PHE A 530 -11.37 -5.45 22.36
N VAL A 531 -12.32 -6.21 22.91
CA VAL A 531 -12.36 -7.66 22.80
C VAL A 531 -13.70 -8.06 22.23
N LEU A 532 -13.68 -8.75 21.09
CA LEU A 532 -14.85 -9.38 20.49
C LEU A 532 -14.85 -10.86 20.84
N THR A 533 -15.97 -11.38 21.34
CA THR A 533 -16.06 -12.77 21.79
C THR A 533 -17.14 -13.55 21.05
N LYS A 534 -16.91 -14.83 20.79
CA LYS A 534 -17.93 -15.78 20.37
C LYS A 534 -18.25 -16.69 21.55
N LEU A 535 -19.42 -16.48 22.14
CA LEU A 535 -19.96 -17.33 23.19
C LEU A 535 -20.38 -18.69 22.58
N PRO A 536 -20.26 -19.80 23.33
CA PRO A 536 -20.83 -21.07 22.91
C PRO A 536 -22.33 -20.93 22.62
N SER A 537 -22.83 -21.61 21.60
CA SER A 537 -24.27 -21.77 21.40
C SER A 537 -24.88 -22.45 22.62
N GLU A 538 -25.86 -21.81 23.26
CA GLU A 538 -26.62 -22.38 24.39
C GLU A 538 -27.38 -23.67 24.02
#